data_AF-A0A6L0WVH0-F1
#
_entry.id   AF-A0A6L0WVH0-F1
#
_cell.length_a   1.000
_cell.length_b   1.000
_cell.length_c   1.000
_cell.angle_alpha   90.00
_cell.angle_beta   90.00
_cell.angle_gamma   90.00
#
_symmetry.space_group_name_H-M   'P 1'
#
loop_
_entity.id
_entity.type
_entity.pdbx_description
1 polymer ?
#
loop_
_entity_poly.entity_id
_entity_poly.type
_entity_poly.pdbx_seq_one_letter_code
_entity_poly.pdbx_strand_id
1 'polypeptide(L)'
;MKRDPGNGLRHATLRGRALLGEEVQLPEGYAVVMTTITTSKPSCSPLPTPASLSTFTLQIAEVDELEMPDEVFSEPCAPRYVVWDHDRAPSRAASISQWIMLA
;
A
#
# COMPACT_ATOMS: atom_id res chain seq x y z
N MET A 1 -21.35 -3.13 6.12
CA MET A 1 -20.95 -2.51 7.41
C MET A 1 -22.15 -1.78 7.98
N LYS A 2 -22.52 -2.04 9.24
CA LYS A 2 -23.58 -1.28 9.93
C LYS A 2 -22.93 -0.22 10.79
N ARG A 3 -23.33 1.05 10.60
CA ARG A 3 -23.07 2.13 11.54
C ARG A 3 -24.11 2.01 12.64
N ASP A 4 -23.68 1.94 13.89
CA ASP A 4 -24.62 1.90 15.01
C ASP A 4 -25.12 3.33 15.28
N PRO A 5 -26.45 3.57 15.24
CA PRO A 5 -27.01 4.90 15.47
C PRO A 5 -26.76 5.43 16.90
N GLY A 6 -26.43 4.57 17.86
CA GLY A 6 -26.23 4.98 19.26
C GLY A 6 -24.85 5.56 19.59
N ASN A 7 -23.80 5.19 18.85
CA ASN A 7 -22.42 5.58 19.17
C ASN A 7 -21.60 6.06 17.95
N GLY A 8 -22.16 6.01 16.74
CA GLY A 8 -21.48 6.42 15.51
C GLY A 8 -20.37 5.47 15.04
N LEU A 9 -20.07 4.41 15.79
CA LEU A 9 -19.04 3.42 15.48
C LEU A 9 -19.51 2.47 14.37
N ARG A 10 -18.54 2.08 13.54
CA ARG A 10 -18.70 1.02 12.56
C ARG A 10 -18.39 -0.33 13.22
N HIS A 11 -19.14 -1.35 12.83
CA HIS A 11 -18.93 -2.70 13.32
C HIS A 11 -18.51 -3.62 12.18
N ALA A 12 -17.54 -4.49 12.46
CA ALA A 12 -17.07 -5.52 11.54
C ALA A 12 -16.61 -6.77 12.32
N THR A 13 -16.29 -7.82 11.58
CA THR A 13 -15.70 -9.05 12.14
C THR A 13 -14.49 -9.41 11.30
N LEU A 14 -13.36 -9.68 11.94
CA LEU A 14 -12.15 -10.17 11.28
C LEU A 14 -11.65 -11.41 12.01
N ARG A 15 -11.54 -12.53 11.29
CA ARG A 15 -11.11 -13.82 11.83
C ARG A 15 -11.89 -14.24 13.09
N GLY A 16 -13.21 -14.03 13.06
CA GLY A 16 -14.13 -14.39 14.16
C GLY A 16 -14.13 -13.44 15.36
N ARG A 17 -13.30 -12.38 15.37
CA ARG A 17 -13.30 -11.37 16.44
C ARG A 17 -14.05 -10.12 16.03
N ALA A 18 -14.74 -9.51 16.99
CA ALA A 18 -15.43 -8.26 16.78
C ALA A 18 -14.41 -7.13 16.58
N LEU A 19 -14.74 -6.23 15.66
CA LEU A 19 -14.03 -5.00 15.40
C LEU A 19 -14.98 -3.83 15.58
N LEU A 20 -14.52 -2.83 16.32
CA LEU A 20 -15.17 -1.54 16.47
C LEU A 20 -14.32 -0.48 15.77
N GLY A 21 -14.96 0.29 14.90
CA GLY A 21 -14.31 1.20 13.98
C GLY A 21 -14.78 2.63 14.18
N GLU A 22 -13.85 3.57 14.22
CA GLU A 22 -14.14 5.00 14.22
C GLU A 22 -13.73 5.60 12.88
N GLU A 23 -14.68 6.28 12.23
CA GLU A 23 -14.42 6.97 10.97
C GLU A 23 -13.78 8.33 11.25
N VAL A 24 -12.66 8.60 10.60
CA VAL A 24 -11.90 9.84 10.73
C VAL A 24 -11.92 10.57 9.41
N GLN A 25 -12.43 11.79 9.44
CA GLN A 25 -12.44 12.70 8.30
C GLN A 25 -11.11 13.46 8.27
N LEU A 26 -10.43 13.47 7.12
CA LEU A 26 -9.22 14.28 6.96
C LEU A 26 -9.56 15.77 6.80
N PRO A 27 -8.65 16.68 7.18
CA PRO A 27 -8.78 18.10 6.91
C PRO A 27 -8.94 18.40 5.41
N GLU A 28 -9.51 19.57 5.09
CA GLU A 28 -9.66 20.00 3.70
C GLU A 28 -8.30 20.10 3.00
N GLY A 29 -8.24 19.64 1.75
CA GLY A 29 -7.00 19.55 0.98
C GLY A 29 -6.16 18.30 1.24
N TYR A 30 -6.52 17.45 2.21
CA TYR A 30 -5.84 16.19 2.48
C TYR A 30 -6.66 14.98 2.01
N ALA A 31 -5.96 13.95 1.55
CA ALA A 31 -6.55 12.68 1.15
C ALA A 31 -5.62 11.51 1.50
N VAL A 32 -6.21 10.34 1.69
CA VAL A 32 -5.48 9.08 1.67
C VAL A 32 -5.11 8.78 0.22
N VAL A 33 -3.82 8.55 -0.01
CA VAL A 33 -3.26 8.24 -1.33
C VAL A 33 -2.72 6.82 -1.33
N MET A 34 -3.05 6.05 -2.36
CA MET A 34 -2.39 4.77 -2.61
C MET A 34 -1.20 5.01 -3.52
N THR A 35 -0.03 4.58 -3.07
CA THR A 35 1.22 4.74 -3.79
C THR A 35 1.75 3.38 -4.21
N THR A 36 1.99 3.22 -5.52
CA THR A 36 2.61 2.04 -6.11
C THR A 36 4.01 2.43 -6.54
N ILE A 37 5.00 1.63 -6.14
CA ILE A 37 6.40 1.83 -6.52
C ILE A 37 6.79 0.65 -7.41
N THR A 38 7.19 0.92 -8.64
CA THR A 38 7.72 -0.09 -9.54
C THR A 38 9.23 0.03 -9.56
N THR A 39 9.90 -0.99 -9.04
CA THR A 39 11.37 -1.06 -9.03
C THR A 39 11.88 -1.88 -10.21
N SER A 40 12.86 -1.35 -10.92
CA SER A 40 13.44 -1.94 -12.12
C SER A 40 14.50 -3.01 -11.85
N LYS A 41 14.49 -3.68 -10.69
CA LYS A 41 15.49 -4.71 -10.42
C LYS A 41 15.32 -5.87 -11.39
N PRO A 42 16.37 -6.29 -12.12
CA PRO A 42 16.30 -7.48 -12.93
C PRO A 42 16.06 -8.67 -11.99
N SER A 43 14.89 -9.29 -12.07
CA SER A 43 14.68 -10.59 -11.45
C SER A 43 15.51 -11.60 -12.24
N CYS A 44 16.77 -11.77 -11.84
CA CYS A 44 17.62 -12.82 -12.38
C CYS A 44 17.07 -14.17 -11.87
N SER A 45 16.03 -14.66 -12.52
CA SER A 45 15.59 -16.04 -12.38
C SER A 45 16.61 -16.91 -13.13
N PRO A 46 17.34 -17.83 -12.47
CA PRO A 46 18.21 -18.75 -13.19
C PRO A 46 17.32 -19.70 -13.99
N LEU A 47 17.16 -19.42 -15.29
CA LEU A 47 16.53 -20.35 -16.22
C LEU A 47 17.47 -21.57 -16.36
N PRO A 48 17.02 -22.82 -16.19
CA PRO A 48 17.90 -23.97 -16.35
C PRO A 48 18.28 -24.10 -17.84
N THR A 49 19.57 -23.90 -18.14
CA THR A 49 20.12 -24.06 -19.49
C THR A 49 20.14 -25.55 -19.87
N PRO A 50 19.44 -26.01 -20.92
CA PRO A 50 19.75 -27.30 -21.50
C PRO A 50 21.07 -27.14 -22.27
N ALA A 51 22.07 -27.93 -21.92
CA ALA A 51 23.35 -27.97 -22.61
C ALA A 51 23.11 -28.21 -24.11
N SER A 52 23.51 -27.24 -24.94
CA SER A 52 23.65 -27.46 -26.38
C SER A 52 24.92 -26.80 -26.87
N LEU A 53 25.84 -27.67 -27.28
CA LEU A 53 27.12 -27.38 -27.90
C LEU A 53 26.90 -26.57 -29.17
N SER A 54 27.30 -25.30 -29.19
CA SER A 54 27.52 -24.56 -30.42
C SER A 54 28.62 -23.54 -30.23
N THR A 55 29.74 -23.78 -30.91
CA THR A 55 30.96 -22.97 -30.90
C THR A 55 30.78 -21.78 -31.84
N PHE A 56 30.06 -20.76 -31.39
CA PHE A 56 30.13 -19.42 -31.96
C PHE A 56 30.12 -18.42 -30.81
N THR A 57 31.28 -17.79 -30.56
CA THR A 57 31.37 -16.60 -29.71
C THR A 57 30.66 -15.45 -30.43
N LEU A 58 29.34 -15.39 -30.28
CA LEU A 58 28.59 -14.16 -30.44
C LEU A 58 29.12 -13.20 -29.37
N GLN A 59 29.85 -12.17 -29.80
CA GLN A 59 30.01 -10.96 -28.99
C GLN A 59 28.62 -10.36 -28.85
N ILE A 60 27.87 -10.84 -27.87
CA ILE A 60 26.71 -10.13 -27.35
C ILE A 60 27.33 -8.88 -26.74
N ALA A 61 27.17 -7.76 -27.45
CA ALA A 61 27.46 -6.45 -26.87
C ALA A 61 26.80 -6.42 -25.48
N GLU A 62 27.57 -6.13 -24.44
CA GLU A 62 27.03 -5.68 -23.17
C GLU A 62 26.16 -4.47 -23.53
N VAL A 63 24.87 -4.72 -23.71
CA VAL A 63 23.85 -3.68 -23.71
C VAL A 63 23.93 -3.16 -22.29
N ASP A 64 24.59 -2.01 -22.17
CA ASP A 64 24.52 -1.10 -21.04
C ASP A 64 23.15 -1.29 -20.37
N GLU A 65 23.14 -1.89 -19.18
CA GLU A 65 21.89 -2.14 -18.45
C GLU A 65 21.23 -0.77 -18.29
N LEU A 66 20.23 -0.50 -19.12
CA LEU A 66 19.52 0.76 -19.11
C LEU A 66 18.80 0.79 -17.76
N GLU A 67 19.42 1.44 -16.78
CA GLU A 67 18.87 1.60 -15.44
C GLU A 67 17.53 2.31 -15.59
N MET A 68 16.44 1.55 -15.51
CA MET A 68 15.12 2.14 -15.53
C MET A 68 14.91 2.82 -14.18
N PRO A 69 14.56 4.12 -14.15
CA PRO A 69 14.33 4.80 -12.89
C PRO A 69 13.16 4.13 -12.18
N ASP A 70 13.23 4.08 -10.85
CA ASP A 70 12.07 3.68 -10.06
C ASP A 70 10.92 4.65 -10.32
N GLU A 71 9.77 4.12 -10.74
CA GLU A 71 8.59 4.94 -10.98
C GLU A 71 7.65 4.87 -9.76
N VAL A 72 7.13 6.03 -9.36
CA VAL A 72 6.19 6.18 -8.25
C VAL A 72 4.87 6.68 -8.80
N PHE A 73 3.84 5.85 -8.69
CA PHE A 73 2.48 6.20 -9.08
C PHE A 73 1.65 6.46 -7.84
N SER A 74 0.99 7.62 -7.76
CA SER A 74 0.17 8.02 -6.62
C SER A 74 -1.25 8.36 -7.05
N GLU A 75 -2.25 7.72 -6.46
CA GLU A 75 -3.67 7.97 -6.73
C GLU A 75 -4.42 8.33 -5.44
N PRO A 76 -5.18 9.44 -5.40
CA PRO A 76 -6.02 9.77 -4.26
C PRO A 76 -7.19 8.79 -4.18
N CYS A 77 -7.34 8.12 -3.03
CA CYS A 77 -8.33 7.06 -2.85
C CYS A 77 -9.55 7.51 -2.03
N ALA A 78 -9.34 8.29 -0.97
CA ALA A 78 -10.42 8.68 -0.07
C ALA A 78 -10.08 9.91 0.77
N PRO A 79 -11.06 10.77 1.10
CA PRO A 79 -10.89 11.89 2.03
C PRO A 79 -11.05 11.48 3.51
N ARG A 80 -11.21 10.19 3.79
CA ARG A 80 -11.48 9.65 5.13
C ARG A 80 -10.95 8.23 5.25
N TYR A 81 -10.75 7.80 6.48
CA TYR A 81 -10.36 6.42 6.80
C TYR A 81 -11.10 5.93 8.04
N VAL A 82 -10.99 4.63 8.34
CA VAL A 82 -11.58 4.04 9.54
C VAL A 82 -10.47 3.37 10.34
N VAL A 83 -10.33 3.74 11.61
CA VAL A 83 -9.44 3.06 12.56
C VAL A 83 -10.23 1.95 13.23
N TRP A 84 -9.71 0.74 13.22
CA TRP A 84 -10.36 -0.44 13.79
C TRP A 84 -9.56 -0.98 14.98
N ASP A 85 -10.24 -1.25 16.09
CA ASP A 85 -9.68 -1.95 17.25
C ASP A 85 -10.51 -3.21 17.53
N HIS A 86 -9.85 -4.24 18.08
CA HIS A 86 -10.51 -5.47 18.50
C HIS A 86 -11.24 -5.27 19.83
N ASP A 87 -12.52 -5.68 19.87
CA ASP A 87 -13.36 -5.77 21.06
C ASP A 87 -13.55 -4.46 21.86
N ARG A 88 -13.02 -3.32 21.38
CA ARG A 88 -13.15 -2.00 22.01
C ARG A 88 -13.13 -0.87 20.98
N ALA A 89 -13.70 0.28 21.35
CA ALA A 89 -13.60 1.49 20.53
C ALA A 89 -12.14 2.01 20.48
N PRO A 90 -11.67 2.49 19.31
CA PRO A 90 -10.33 3.07 19.20
C PRO A 90 -10.19 4.35 20.04
N SER A 91 -9.17 4.45 20.89
CA SER A 91 -8.99 5.61 21.79
C SER A 91 -8.27 6.80 21.16
N ARG A 92 -7.62 6.60 20.01
CA ARG A 92 -6.70 7.56 19.37
C ARG A 92 -6.94 7.72 17.87
N ALA A 93 -8.18 7.54 17.43
CA ALA A 93 -8.52 7.54 16.00
C ALA A 93 -8.09 8.82 15.26
N ALA A 94 -8.29 9.99 15.90
CA ALA A 94 -8.01 11.30 15.30
C ALA A 94 -6.52 11.73 15.33
N SER A 95 -5.59 10.91 15.81
CA SER A 95 -4.20 11.35 16.07
C SER A 95 -3.50 11.90 14.82
N ILE A 96 -3.71 11.27 13.66
CA ILE A 96 -3.11 11.72 12.39
C ILE A 96 -3.70 13.08 11.98
N SER A 97 -5.02 13.24 12.09
CA SER A 97 -5.68 14.52 11.76
C SER A 97 -5.22 15.64 12.69
N GLN A 98 -5.04 15.35 13.99
CA GLN A 98 -4.48 16.31 14.95
C GLN A 98 -3.05 16.70 14.60
N TRP A 99 -2.22 15.76 14.17
CA TRP A 99 -0.86 16.04 13.70
C TRP A 99 -0.83 16.91 12.45
N ILE A 100 -1.67 16.61 11.46
CA ILE A 100 -1.79 17.40 10.22
C ILE A 100 -2.13 18.87 10.54
N MET A 101 -3.05 19.10 11.50
CA MET A 101 -3.46 20.44 11.89
C MET A 101 -2.36 21.26 12.62
N LEU A 102 -1.29 20.61 13.08
CA LEU A 102 -0.18 21.26 13.78
C LEU A 102 1.04 21.55 12.88
N ALA A 103 1.12 20.93 11.71
CA ALA A 103 2.21 21.09 10.74
C ALA A 103 2.02 22.37 9.91
#